data_AF-A0A7N0T3E9-F1
#
_entry.id   AF-A0A7N0T3E9-F1
#
_cell.length_a   1.000
_cell.length_b   1.000
_cell.length_c   1.000
_cell.angle_alpha   90.00
_cell.angle_beta   90.00
_cell.angle_gamma   90.00
#
_symmetry.space_group_name_H-M   'P 1'
#
loop_
_entity.id
_entity.type
_entity.pdbx_description
1 polymer ?
#
loop_
_entity_poly.entity_id
_entity_poly.type
_entity_poly.pdbx_seq_one_letter_code
_entity_poly.pdbx_strand_id
1 'polypeptide(L)'
;MDLQTVIEGEELEFRDVISAAASQLRPGEPRPGRDIMIAVDHGPKSRQAFDWALVHLCRESDTVHLIHAVSSVKNEVVYDMSKALLEKMALEAEQVALVKTAARIVKGDAAKVICQVADRLKPAAVVLGTRGRSLVKREA
;
A
#
# COMPACT_ATOMS: atom_id res chain seq x y z
N MET A 1 -4.99 17.80 2.61
CA MET A 1 -4.17 16.61 2.37
C MET A 1 -4.68 16.01 1.07
N ASP A 2 -3.98 16.28 -0.02
CA ASP A 2 -4.44 15.93 -1.37
C ASP A 2 -4.13 14.46 -1.69
N LEU A 3 -5.17 13.64 -1.84
CA LEU A 3 -5.07 12.32 -2.47
C LEU A 3 -5.10 12.50 -3.99
N GLN A 4 -4.03 12.08 -4.66
CA GLN A 4 -3.87 12.27 -6.10
C GLN A 4 -4.44 11.07 -6.88
N THR A 5 -5.40 11.37 -7.76
CA THR A 5 -6.00 10.45 -8.73
C THR A 5 -4.99 10.08 -9.82
N VAL A 6 -4.86 8.80 -10.16
CA VAL A 6 -4.10 8.34 -11.34
C VAL A 6 -5.08 7.83 -12.40
N ILE A 7 -5.13 8.52 -13.54
CA ILE A 7 -5.98 8.20 -14.71
C ILE A 7 -5.18 7.31 -15.69
N GLU A 8 -5.90 6.41 -16.38
CA GLU A 8 -5.40 5.50 -17.43
C GLU A 8 -4.61 6.21 -18.54
N GLY A 9 -3.38 5.76 -18.76
CA GLY A 9 -2.55 6.02 -19.93
C GLY A 9 -1.24 5.28 -19.74
N GLU A 10 -0.76 4.58 -20.77
CA GLU A 10 0.59 4.03 -20.78
C GLU A 10 1.59 5.15 -20.43
N GLU A 11 2.54 4.85 -19.55
CA GLU A 11 3.37 5.81 -18.78
C GLU A 11 2.69 6.40 -17.54
N LEU A 12 2.79 5.65 -16.43
CA LEU A 12 2.69 6.20 -15.08
C LEU A 12 3.85 7.18 -14.86
N GLU A 13 3.64 8.45 -15.18
CA GLU A 13 4.51 9.58 -14.83
C GLU A 13 4.49 9.80 -13.31
N PHE A 14 5.62 9.54 -12.66
CA PHE A 14 5.84 9.80 -11.23
C PHE A 14 6.42 11.21 -11.06
N ARG A 15 5.81 12.05 -10.22
CA ARG A 15 6.52 13.15 -9.56
C ARG A 15 6.95 12.68 -8.18
N ASP A 16 8.21 12.26 -8.08
CA ASP A 16 8.88 12.01 -6.80
C ASP A 16 8.93 13.32 -6.00
N VAL A 17 8.34 13.33 -4.81
CA VAL A 17 8.41 14.52 -3.95
C VAL A 17 9.59 14.49 -2.99
N ILE A 18 10.20 13.34 -2.63
CA ILE A 18 11.40 13.34 -1.78
C ILE A 18 12.29 12.11 -2.06
N SER A 19 13.45 12.34 -2.67
CA SER A 19 14.60 11.42 -2.61
C SER A 19 15.63 12.02 -1.65
N ALA A 20 15.63 11.56 -0.40
CA ALA A 20 16.73 11.85 0.52
C ALA A 20 17.75 10.71 0.42
N ALA A 21 18.94 11.11 -0.02
CA ALA A 21 20.15 10.33 -0.28
C ALA A 21 20.40 9.14 0.67
N ALA A 22 20.96 8.06 0.08
CA ALA A 22 21.62 6.99 0.82
C ALA A 22 22.73 7.59 1.71
N SER A 23 22.50 7.65 3.02
CA SER A 23 23.52 8.10 3.98
C SER A 23 24.24 6.89 4.58
N GLN A 24 25.55 7.04 4.74
CA GLN A 24 26.37 6.06 5.45
C GLN A 24 26.03 6.10 6.94
N LEU A 25 25.54 4.97 7.45
CA LEU A 25 25.07 4.79 8.82
C LEU A 25 26.18 5.12 9.84
N ARG A 26 25.95 6.10 10.72
CA ARG A 26 26.79 6.30 11.91
C ARG A 26 26.23 5.49 13.09
N PRO A 27 27.07 4.90 13.97
CA PRO A 27 26.58 4.21 15.15
C PRO A 27 25.82 5.18 16.06
N GLY A 28 24.52 4.96 16.25
CA GLY A 28 23.64 5.80 17.08
C GLY A 28 22.60 6.65 16.32
N GLU A 29 22.60 6.64 14.98
CA GLU A 29 21.52 7.28 14.21
C GLU A 29 20.23 6.44 14.22
N PRO A 30 19.03 7.09 14.25
CA PRO A 30 17.76 6.40 14.06
C PRO A 30 17.79 5.58 12.77
N ARG A 31 17.30 4.34 12.83
CA ARG A 31 17.26 3.49 11.64
C ARG A 31 16.49 4.21 10.53
N PRO A 32 17.04 4.34 9.31
CA PRO A 32 16.36 5.00 8.22
C PRO A 32 14.98 4.35 7.98
N GLY A 33 14.03 5.18 7.59
CA GLY A 33 12.69 4.73 7.27
C GLY A 33 12.70 3.71 6.15
N ARG A 34 11.84 2.70 6.25
CA ARG A 34 11.66 1.69 5.19
C ARG A 34 10.31 1.90 4.53
N ASP A 35 10.24 1.58 3.25
CA ASP A 35 8.97 1.42 2.56
C ASP A 35 8.40 0.03 2.84
N ILE A 36 7.20 -0.03 3.41
CA ILE A 36 6.45 -1.27 3.67
C ILE A 36 5.20 -1.24 2.79
N MET A 37 5.06 -2.20 1.89
CA MET A 37 3.89 -2.27 1.00
C MET A 37 2.86 -3.24 1.56
N ILE A 38 1.59 -2.82 1.63
CA ILE A 38 0.48 -3.66 2.08
C ILE A 38 -0.61 -3.67 1.01
N ALA A 39 -0.92 -4.86 0.47
CA ALA A 39 -2.05 -5.00 -0.44
C ALA A 39 -3.35 -5.13 0.36
N VAL A 40 -4.32 -4.29 0.03
CA VAL A 40 -5.59 -4.21 0.74
C VAL A 40 -6.76 -4.45 -0.21
N ASP A 41 -7.82 -5.07 0.31
CA ASP A 41 -9.11 -5.22 -0.37
C ASP A 41 -10.25 -5.13 0.65
N HIS A 42 -11.50 -5.29 0.20
CA HIS A 42 -12.66 -5.34 1.10
C HIS A 42 -12.82 -6.68 1.85
N GLY A 43 -11.81 -7.55 1.84
CA GLY A 43 -11.83 -8.86 2.48
C GLY A 43 -11.28 -8.85 3.91
N PRO A 44 -11.74 -9.74 4.79
CA PRO A 44 -11.28 -9.79 6.19
C PRO A 44 -9.80 -10.20 6.32
N LYS A 45 -9.25 -10.90 5.32
CA LYS A 45 -7.86 -11.39 5.36
C LYS A 45 -6.85 -10.29 5.04
N SER A 46 -7.18 -9.37 4.15
CA SER A 46 -6.32 -8.20 3.94
C SER A 46 -6.34 -7.29 5.16
N ARG A 47 -7.52 -7.11 5.80
CA ARG A 47 -7.64 -6.39 7.08
C ARG A 47 -6.75 -7.00 8.18
N GLN A 48 -6.81 -8.31 8.38
CA GLN A 48 -5.96 -9.01 9.35
C GLN A 48 -4.47 -8.82 9.07
N ALA A 49 -4.08 -8.84 7.79
CA ALA A 49 -2.69 -8.62 7.38
C ALA A 49 -2.23 -7.18 7.61
N PHE A 50 -3.11 -6.20 7.36
CA PHE A 50 -2.89 -4.79 7.70
C PHE A 50 -2.67 -4.61 9.21
N ASP A 51 -3.60 -5.09 10.05
CA ASP A 51 -3.48 -4.99 11.50
C ASP A 51 -2.20 -5.67 12.02
N TRP A 52 -1.87 -6.85 11.48
CA TRP A 52 -0.65 -7.57 11.83
C TRP A 52 0.61 -6.76 11.46
N ALA A 53 0.65 -6.16 10.28
CA ALA A 53 1.79 -5.37 9.82
C ALA A 53 2.04 -4.15 10.70
N LEU A 54 0.98 -3.43 11.11
CA LEU A 54 1.12 -2.27 11.98
C LEU A 54 1.72 -2.63 13.33
N VAL A 55 1.26 -3.73 13.94
CA VAL A 55 1.67 -4.13 15.29
C VAL A 55 3.04 -4.83 15.31
N HIS A 56 3.37 -5.61 14.29
CA HIS A 56 4.51 -6.54 14.36
C HIS A 56 5.64 -6.23 13.38
N LEU A 57 5.41 -5.42 12.34
CA LEU A 57 6.39 -5.16 11.28
C LEU A 57 6.80 -3.68 11.21
N CYS A 58 5.82 -2.78 11.33
CA CYS A 58 6.02 -1.34 11.20
C CYS A 58 6.68 -0.73 12.43
N ARG A 59 7.40 0.37 12.21
CA ARG A 59 7.94 1.26 13.24
C ARG A 59 7.76 2.71 12.78
N GLU A 60 7.79 3.68 13.70
CA GLU A 60 7.49 5.10 13.44
C GLU A 60 8.24 5.73 12.26
N SER A 61 9.46 5.28 11.96
CA SER A 61 10.23 5.80 10.82
C SER A 61 9.81 5.23 9.46
N ASP A 62 8.98 4.19 9.42
CA ASP A 62 8.54 3.56 8.18
C ASP A 62 7.50 4.40 7.42
N THR A 63 7.41 4.15 6.10
CA THR A 63 6.33 4.62 5.25
C THR A 63 5.53 3.43 4.75
N VAL A 64 4.24 3.42 5.05
CA VAL A 64 3.31 2.36 4.65
C VAL A 64 2.63 2.71 3.34
N HIS A 65 2.85 1.90 2.31
CA HIS A 65 2.23 2.02 0.99
C HIS A 65 1.03 1.08 0.88
N LEU A 66 -0.18 1.63 0.93
CA LEU A 66 -1.44 0.89 0.81
C LEU A 66 -1.83 0.77 -0.66
N ILE A 67 -1.87 -0.46 -1.19
CA ILE A 67 -2.19 -0.73 -2.60
C ILE A 67 -3.52 -1.46 -2.71
N HIS A 68 -4.49 -0.85 -3.39
CA HIS A 68 -5.77 -1.50 -3.71
C HIS A 68 -5.91 -1.68 -5.22
N ALA A 69 -6.01 -2.93 -5.67
CA ALA A 69 -6.19 -3.25 -7.08
C ALA A 69 -7.67 -3.31 -7.45
N VAL A 70 -8.07 -2.61 -8.51
CA VAL A 70 -9.44 -2.59 -9.04
C VAL A 70 -9.46 -3.02 -10.51
N SER A 71 -10.54 -3.69 -10.93
CA SER A 71 -10.70 -4.11 -12.33
C SER A 71 -10.96 -2.93 -13.28
N SER A 72 -11.56 -1.85 -12.77
CA SER A 72 -11.80 -0.62 -13.52
C SER A 72 -11.89 0.57 -12.57
N VAL A 73 -11.22 1.67 -12.91
CA VAL A 73 -11.33 2.96 -12.20
C VAL A 73 -12.47 3.82 -12.74
N LYS A 74 -13.09 3.43 -13.86
CA LYS A 74 -14.21 4.17 -14.49
C LYS A 74 -15.55 3.97 -13.77
N ASN A 75 -15.61 3.02 -12.83
CA ASN A 75 -16.80 2.82 -12.01
C ASN A 75 -16.67 3.69 -10.76
N GLU A 76 -17.39 4.82 -10.75
CA GLU A 76 -17.38 5.80 -9.66
C GLU A 76 -17.69 5.15 -8.30
N VAL A 77 -18.67 4.25 -8.25
CA VAL A 77 -19.03 3.53 -7.01
C VAL A 77 -17.86 2.71 -6.48
N VAL A 78 -17.17 1.97 -7.36
CA VAL A 78 -15.98 1.19 -6.97
C VAL A 78 -14.85 2.10 -6.52
N TYR A 79 -14.64 3.21 -7.22
CA TYR A 79 -13.61 4.18 -6.88
C TYR A 79 -13.86 4.83 -5.51
N ASP A 80 -15.07 5.31 -5.25
CA ASP A 80 -15.44 5.95 -3.99
C ASP A 80 -15.35 4.97 -2.81
N MET A 81 -15.84 3.73 -2.98
CA MET A 81 -15.69 2.69 -1.97
C MET A 81 -14.23 2.35 -1.69
N SER A 82 -13.40 2.29 -2.74
CA SER A 82 -11.97 2.03 -2.65
C SER A 82 -11.23 3.16 -1.93
N LYS A 83 -11.61 4.41 -2.24
CA LYS A 83 -11.05 5.62 -1.62
C LYS A 83 -11.39 5.65 -0.13
N ALA A 84 -12.65 5.48 0.23
CA ALA A 84 -13.09 5.44 1.62
C ALA A 84 -12.39 4.33 2.43
N LEU A 85 -12.19 3.15 1.82
CA LEU A 85 -11.44 2.05 2.42
C LEU A 85 -9.99 2.45 2.73
N LEU A 86 -9.30 3.05 1.75
CA LEU A 86 -7.90 3.45 1.86
C LEU A 86 -7.70 4.60 2.84
N GLU A 87 -8.56 5.62 2.81
CA GLU A 87 -8.53 6.75 3.75
C GLU A 87 -8.68 6.27 5.20
N LYS A 88 -9.63 5.37 5.44
CA LYS A 88 -9.82 4.77 6.76
C LYS A 88 -8.56 4.03 7.23
N MET A 89 -7.96 3.20 6.38
CA MET A 89 -6.74 2.46 6.76
C MET A 89 -5.52 3.36 6.91
N ALA A 90 -5.38 4.42 6.12
CA ALA A 90 -4.30 5.39 6.28
C ALA A 90 -4.37 6.07 7.65
N LEU A 91 -5.54 6.57 8.04
CA LEU A 91 -5.76 7.17 9.35
C LEU A 91 -5.47 6.20 10.50
N GLU A 92 -5.92 4.94 10.38
CA GLU A 92 -5.64 3.91 11.39
C GLU A 92 -4.13 3.63 11.52
N ALA A 93 -3.39 3.56 10.39
CA ALA A 93 -1.95 3.33 10.42
C ALA A 93 -1.17 4.46 11.09
N GLU A 94 -1.52 5.72 10.78
CA GLU A 94 -0.94 6.91 11.41
C GLU A 94 -1.20 6.94 12.92
N GLN A 95 -2.40 6.56 13.36
CA GLN A 95 -2.76 6.57 14.77
C GLN A 95 -2.14 5.43 15.57
N VAL A 96 -2.08 4.22 15.01
CA VAL A 96 -1.64 3.01 15.73
C VAL A 96 -0.12 2.88 15.74
N ALA A 97 0.54 3.18 14.62
CA ALA A 97 1.97 2.92 14.44
C ALA A 97 2.82 4.19 14.24
N LEU A 98 2.20 5.38 14.24
CA LEU A 98 2.86 6.68 14.02
C LEU A 98 3.72 6.71 12.74
N VAL A 99 3.30 5.96 11.73
CA VAL A 99 3.97 5.85 10.42
C VAL A 99 3.45 6.89 9.45
N LYS A 100 4.23 7.18 8.41
CA LYS A 100 3.71 7.89 7.23
C LYS A 100 2.91 6.93 6.35
N THR A 101 1.92 7.43 5.62
CA THR A 101 1.12 6.61 4.71
C THR A 101 1.09 7.16 3.29
N ALA A 102 1.01 6.25 2.32
CA ALA A 102 0.79 6.56 0.92
C ALA A 102 -0.21 5.54 0.34
N ALA A 103 -1.39 5.99 -0.06
CA ALA A 103 -2.45 5.11 -0.56
C ALA A 103 -2.64 5.24 -2.07
N ARG A 104 -2.81 4.11 -2.77
CA ARG A 104 -2.95 4.06 -4.23
C ARG A 104 -4.03 3.06 -4.65
N ILE A 105 -5.00 3.54 -5.44
CA ILE A 105 -5.92 2.70 -6.21
C ILE A 105 -5.27 2.45 -7.56
N VAL A 106 -5.10 1.18 -7.95
CA VAL A 106 -4.40 0.83 -9.18
C VAL A 106 -5.28 -0.09 -10.02
N LYS A 107 -5.45 0.25 -11.30
CA LYS A 107 -6.22 -0.57 -12.23
C LYS A 107 -5.41 -1.78 -12.68
N GLY A 108 -6.02 -2.97 -12.63
CA GLY A 108 -5.51 -4.16 -13.29
C GLY A 108 -5.80 -5.45 -12.53
N ASP A 109 -5.21 -6.55 -13.00
CA ASP A 109 -5.19 -7.80 -12.25
C ASP A 109 -4.36 -7.64 -10.98
N ALA A 110 -4.91 -8.06 -9.84
CA ALA A 110 -4.31 -7.81 -8.54
C ALA A 110 -2.89 -8.39 -8.43
N ALA A 111 -2.66 -9.62 -8.89
CA ALA A 111 -1.35 -10.25 -8.79
C ALA A 111 -0.31 -9.50 -9.63
N LYS A 112 -0.64 -9.16 -10.88
CA LYS A 112 0.26 -8.40 -11.76
C LYS A 112 0.56 -7.02 -11.23
N VAL A 113 -0.47 -6.29 -10.82
CA VAL A 113 -0.35 -4.91 -10.32
C VAL A 113 0.50 -4.86 -9.05
N ILE A 114 0.25 -5.78 -8.10
CA ILE A 114 1.04 -5.84 -6.86
C ILE A 114 2.52 -6.08 -7.17
N CYS A 115 2.85 -7.02 -8.06
CA CYS A 115 4.23 -7.26 -8.47
C CYS A 115 4.84 -6.03 -9.15
N GLN A 116 4.12 -5.39 -10.09
CA GLN A 116 4.61 -4.19 -10.79
C GLN A 116 4.88 -3.01 -9.85
N VAL A 117 4.01 -2.79 -8.86
CA VAL A 117 4.22 -1.74 -7.86
C VAL A 117 5.40 -2.11 -6.96
N ALA A 118 5.53 -3.37 -6.54
CA ALA A 118 6.66 -3.83 -5.74
C ALA A 118 8.01 -3.68 -6.47
N ASP A 119 8.07 -4.03 -7.76
CA ASP A 119 9.30 -3.93 -8.56
C ASP A 119 9.79 -2.48 -8.69
N ARG A 120 8.85 -1.53 -8.77
CA ARG A 120 9.14 -0.09 -8.87
C ARG A 120 9.49 0.51 -7.51
N LEU A 121 8.68 0.22 -6.49
CA LEU A 121 8.82 0.76 -5.14
C LEU A 121 10.02 0.15 -4.40
N LYS A 122 10.39 -1.09 -4.72
CA LYS A 122 11.42 -1.88 -4.02
C LYS A 122 11.25 -1.85 -2.49
N PRO A 123 10.04 -2.15 -1.97
CA PRO A 123 9.79 -2.07 -0.54
C PRO A 123 10.62 -3.11 0.22
N ALA A 124 10.92 -2.81 1.48
CA ALA A 124 11.62 -3.75 2.36
C ALA A 124 10.78 -5.01 2.65
N ALA A 125 9.45 -4.89 2.55
CA ALA A 125 8.51 -6.00 2.68
C ALA A 125 7.23 -5.75 1.89
N VAL A 126 6.62 -6.84 1.41
CA VAL A 126 5.26 -6.87 0.86
C VAL A 126 4.39 -7.72 1.78
N VAL A 127 3.31 -7.14 2.29
CA VAL A 127 2.34 -7.82 3.16
C VAL A 127 1.05 -8.06 2.40
N LEU A 128 0.57 -9.30 2.45
CA LEU A 128 -0.64 -9.76 1.77
C LEU A 128 -1.55 -10.52 2.75
N GLY A 129 -2.86 -10.41 2.52
CA GLY A 129 -3.80 -11.35 3.13
C GLY A 129 -3.56 -12.77 2.61
N THR A 130 -3.76 -13.78 3.47
CA THR A 130 -3.62 -15.20 3.09
C THR A 130 -4.53 -15.62 1.93
N ARG A 131 -5.64 -14.88 1.72
CA ARG A 131 -6.53 -15.01 0.58
C ARG A 131 -7.05 -13.62 0.18
N GLY A 132 -7.17 -13.40 -1.13
CA GLY A 132 -7.94 -12.29 -1.68
C GLY A 132 -9.36 -12.70 -2.04
N ARG A 133 -10.11 -11.82 -2.71
CA ARG A 133 -11.47 -12.09 -3.21
C ARG A 133 -11.53 -12.69 -4.63
N SER A 134 -10.44 -13.27 -5.12
CA SER A 134 -10.37 -13.91 -6.44
C SER A 134 -11.38 -15.05 -6.57
N LEU A 135 -11.86 -15.31 -7.79
CA LEU A 135 -12.89 -16.31 -8.10
C LEU A 135 -12.49 -17.77 -7.78
N VAL A 136 -11.20 -18.02 -7.49
CA VAL A 136 -10.70 -19.35 -7.17
C VAL A 136 -10.96 -19.66 -5.70
N LYS A 137 -12.04 -20.39 -5.42
CA LYS A 137 -12.20 -21.12 -4.15
C LYS A 137 -11.41 -22.42 -4.25
N ARG A 138 -10.45 -22.62 -3.35
CA ARG A 138 -9.91 -23.96 -3.08
C ARG A 138 -10.83 -24.60 -2.05
N GLU A 139 -11.47 -25.71 -2.41
CA GLU A 139 -12.12 -26.58 -1.44
C GLU A 139 -11.04 -27.07 -0.45
N ALA A 140 -11.38 -27.00 0.83
CA ALA A 140 -10.50 -27.41 1.92
C ALA A 140 -10.68 -28.90 2.20
#